data_AF-A0A915BZR3-F1
#
_entry.id   AF-A0A915BZR3-F1
#
_cell.length_a   1.000
_cell.length_b   1.000
_cell.length_c   1.000
_cell.angle_alpha   90.00
_cell.angle_beta   90.00
_cell.angle_gamma   90.00
#
_symmetry.space_group_name_H-M   'P 1'
#
loop_
_entity.id
_entity.type
_entity.pdbx_description
1 polymer ?
#
loop_
_entity_poly.entity_id
_entity_poly.type
_entity_poly.pdbx_seq_one_letter_code
_entity_poly.pdbx_strand_id
1 'polypeptide(L)'
;MRICVLVLTLCAFTSAQRRPRGPLTSDFLDWLVANGYESENFDRPDVGPNGSFGGRTRRNEPITHEPVIFVHGNADAALYTQTPIATGWSRSIQYFLEQNYTSAELYATTWGDAWAV
;
A
#
# COMPACT_ATOMS: atom_id res chain seq x y z
N MET A 1 2.07 37.20 45.81
CA MET A 1 2.04 37.17 44.33
C MET A 1 2.72 35.88 43.89
N ARG A 2 1.95 34.84 43.54
CA ARG A 2 2.49 33.51 43.16
C ARG A 2 2.33 33.34 41.66
N ILE A 3 3.44 33.36 40.93
CA ILE A 3 3.49 33.10 39.49
C ILE A 3 3.46 31.58 39.32
N CYS A 4 2.36 31.04 38.79
CA CYS A 4 2.30 29.66 38.29
C CYS A 4 2.85 29.65 36.86
N VAL A 5 4.04 29.07 36.68
CA VAL A 5 4.61 28.81 35.36
C VAL A 5 3.92 27.57 34.80
N LEU A 6 3.03 27.76 33.82
CA LEU A 6 2.41 26.68 33.07
C LEU A 6 3.43 26.19 32.04
N VAL A 7 4.10 25.07 32.32
CA VAL A 7 5.00 24.42 31.36
C VAL A 7 4.13 23.60 30.39
N LEU A 8 3.92 24.10 29.18
CA LEU A 8 3.37 23.29 28.08
C LEU A 8 4.48 22.37 27.58
N THR A 9 4.49 21.12 28.03
CA THR A 9 5.26 20.05 27.38
C THR A 9 4.58 19.68 26.07
N LEU A 10 5.13 20.16 24.96
CA LEU A 10 4.76 19.72 23.61
C LEU A 10 5.26 18.28 23.42
N CYS A 11 4.44 17.28 23.78
CA CYS A 11 4.69 15.90 23.40
C CYS A 11 4.60 15.80 21.87
N ALA A 12 5.75 15.77 21.20
CA ALA A 12 5.81 15.40 19.79
C ALA A 12 5.33 13.95 19.66
N PHE A 13 4.10 13.75 19.18
CA PHE A 13 3.64 12.44 18.76
C PHE A 13 4.43 12.06 17.50
N THR A 14 5.47 11.25 17.66
CA THR A 14 6.05 10.54 16.53
C THR A 14 5.03 9.47 16.13
N SER A 15 4.24 9.73 15.10
CA SER A 15 3.40 8.68 14.52
C SER A 15 4.35 7.58 14.01
N ALA A 16 4.32 6.40 14.63
CA ALA A 16 5.01 5.25 14.06
C ALA A 16 4.47 5.04 12.64
N GLN A 17 5.31 5.31 11.64
CA GLN A 17 4.92 5.28 10.24
C GLN A 17 4.50 3.85 9.87
N ARG A 18 3.20 3.60 9.73
CA ARG A 18 2.71 2.28 9.34
C ARG A 18 3.14 2.00 7.91
N ARG A 19 3.86 0.89 7.71
CA ARG A 19 4.16 0.39 6.37
C ARG A 19 2.85 0.12 5.63
N PRO A 20 2.74 0.43 4.33
CA PRO A 20 1.62 0.01 3.51
C PRO A 20 1.44 -1.50 3.62
N ARG A 21 0.20 -1.96 3.70
CA ARG A 21 -0.15 -3.38 3.77
C ARG A 21 -1.10 -3.70 2.64
N GLY A 22 -0.81 -4.81 1.98
CA GLY A 22 -1.75 -5.43 1.07
C GLY A 22 -2.79 -6.27 1.82
N PRO A 23 -3.56 -7.08 1.08
CA PRO A 23 -3.49 -7.27 -0.37
C PRO A 23 -4.31 -6.19 -1.12
N LEU A 24 -4.84 -6.48 -2.32
CA LEU A 24 -5.81 -5.60 -2.97
C LEU A 24 -7.05 -5.45 -2.08
N THR A 25 -7.75 -4.32 -2.19
CA THR A 25 -9.00 -4.12 -1.46
C THR A 25 -10.11 -5.00 -2.03
N SER A 26 -11.06 -5.39 -1.17
CA SER A 26 -12.21 -6.19 -1.62
C SER A 26 -13.05 -5.50 -2.69
N ASP A 27 -13.24 -4.17 -2.63
CA ASP A 27 -13.97 -3.42 -3.66
C ASP A 27 -13.31 -3.56 -5.04
N PHE A 28 -11.97 -3.51 -5.10
CA PHE A 28 -11.25 -3.64 -6.36
C PHE A 28 -11.19 -5.09 -6.85
N LEU A 29 -11.05 -6.06 -5.94
CA LEU A 29 -11.17 -7.48 -6.29
C LEU A 29 -12.55 -7.82 -6.86
N ASP A 30 -13.63 -7.36 -6.23
CA ASP A 30 -14.99 -7.53 -6.73
C ASP A 30 -15.16 -6.92 -8.13
N TRP A 31 -14.55 -5.75 -8.36
CA TRP A 31 -14.54 -5.11 -9.68
C TRP A 31 -13.78 -5.94 -10.72
N LEU A 32 -12.59 -6.48 -10.39
CA LEU A 32 -11.83 -7.33 -11.30
C LEU A 32 -12.61 -8.58 -11.71
N VAL A 33 -13.25 -9.26 -10.73
CA VAL A 33 -14.10 -10.43 -10.99
C VAL A 33 -15.29 -10.06 -11.88
N ALA A 34 -16.00 -8.97 -11.54
CA ALA A 34 -17.15 -8.51 -12.32
C ALA A 34 -16.82 -8.11 -13.76
N ASN A 35 -15.54 -7.84 -14.06
CA ASN A 35 -15.05 -7.47 -15.39
C ASN A 35 -14.24 -8.59 -16.08
N GLY A 36 -14.25 -9.82 -15.53
CA GLY A 36 -13.66 -10.99 -16.18
C GLY A 36 -12.14 -11.13 -16.00
N TYR A 37 -11.55 -10.42 -15.05
CA TYR A 37 -10.10 -10.47 -14.75
C TYR A 37 -9.74 -11.47 -13.64
N GLU A 38 -10.69 -12.29 -13.19
CA GLU A 38 -10.45 -13.27 -12.12
C GLU A 38 -9.29 -14.22 -12.46
N SER A 39 -9.17 -14.63 -13.73
CA SER A 39 -8.10 -15.53 -14.19
C SER A 39 -6.70 -14.92 -14.12
N GLU A 40 -6.58 -13.60 -14.03
CA GLU A 40 -5.28 -12.91 -13.96
C GLU A 40 -4.62 -13.00 -12.58
N ASN A 41 -5.40 -13.35 -11.53
CA ASN A 41 -4.90 -13.55 -10.16
C ASN A 41 -4.06 -12.36 -9.61
N PHE A 42 -4.51 -11.13 -9.85
CA PHE A 42 -3.79 -9.91 -9.42
C PHE A 42 -3.59 -9.79 -7.90
N ASP A 43 -4.38 -10.50 -7.08
CA ASP A 43 -4.31 -10.44 -5.62
C ASP A 43 -3.06 -11.13 -5.06
N ARG A 44 -2.53 -12.13 -5.79
CA ARG A 44 -1.32 -12.91 -5.44
C ARG A 44 -1.31 -13.44 -4.00
N PRO A 45 -2.36 -14.15 -3.54
CA PRO A 45 -2.41 -14.70 -2.19
C PRO A 45 -1.31 -15.75 -1.93
N ASP A 46 -0.77 -16.37 -2.98
CA ASP A 46 0.38 -17.27 -2.94
C ASP A 46 1.67 -16.60 -2.44
N VAL A 47 1.82 -15.29 -2.67
CA VAL A 47 2.94 -14.47 -2.16
C VAL A 47 2.67 -13.95 -0.74
N GLY A 48 1.46 -14.19 -0.22
CA GLY A 48 1.00 -13.70 1.07
C GLY A 48 0.53 -12.24 1.05
N PRO A 49 0.42 -11.57 2.22
CA PRO A 49 -0.23 -10.25 2.35
C PRO A 49 0.53 -9.09 1.66
N ASN A 50 1.70 -9.38 1.11
CA ASN A 50 2.58 -8.44 0.42
C ASN A 50 2.62 -8.66 -1.11
N GLY A 51 1.84 -9.62 -1.61
CA GLY A 51 1.77 -9.95 -3.04
C GLY A 51 1.14 -8.86 -3.89
N SER A 52 0.33 -7.98 -3.29
CA SER A 52 -0.40 -6.92 -3.98
C SER A 52 -0.72 -5.74 -3.05
N PHE A 53 -1.16 -4.62 -3.62
CA PHE A 53 -1.61 -3.44 -2.89
C PHE A 53 -2.54 -2.60 -3.75
N GLY A 54 -3.57 -2.01 -3.14
CA GLY A 54 -4.34 -0.94 -3.77
C GLY A 54 -5.81 -1.25 -3.97
N GLY A 55 -6.52 -0.23 -4.43
CA GLY A 55 -7.96 -0.25 -4.61
C GLY A 55 -8.71 0.61 -3.60
N ARG A 56 -9.98 0.86 -3.93
CA ARG A 56 -10.88 1.65 -3.08
C ARG A 56 -11.22 0.88 -1.82
N THR A 57 -11.28 1.58 -0.70
CA THR A 57 -11.75 0.99 0.57
C THR A 57 -13.27 1.08 0.72
N ARG A 58 -13.92 1.89 -0.12
CA ARG A 58 -15.37 2.07 -0.15
C ARG A 58 -15.87 2.44 -1.54
N ARG A 59 -17.07 1.97 -1.87
CA ARG A 59 -17.81 2.32 -3.09
C ARG A 59 -18.00 3.86 -3.13
N ASN A 60 -17.43 4.52 -4.13
CA ASN A 60 -17.40 5.99 -4.30
C ASN A 60 -16.32 6.77 -3.51
N GLU A 61 -15.22 6.13 -3.12
CA GLU A 61 -14.01 6.87 -2.75
C GLU A 61 -13.55 7.74 -3.95
N PRO A 62 -13.34 9.06 -3.76
CA PRO A 62 -12.97 9.96 -4.85
C PRO A 62 -11.53 9.70 -5.30
N ILE A 63 -11.31 9.75 -6.61
CA ILE A 63 -9.98 9.76 -7.24
C ILE A 63 -9.67 11.22 -7.58
N THR A 64 -8.67 11.78 -6.93
CA THR A 64 -8.28 13.19 -7.01
C THR A 64 -6.89 13.41 -7.61
N HIS A 65 -6.07 12.36 -7.65
CA HIS A 65 -4.76 12.31 -8.28
C HIS A 65 -4.73 11.31 -9.45
N GLU A 66 -3.74 11.45 -10.32
CA GLU A 66 -3.49 10.47 -11.39
C GLU A 66 -3.14 9.10 -10.77
N PRO A 67 -3.87 8.01 -11.11
CA PRO A 67 -3.56 6.69 -10.60
C PRO A 67 -2.15 6.22 -10.99
N VAL A 68 -1.46 5.57 -10.05
CA VAL A 68 -0.09 5.05 -10.25
C VAL A 68 -0.10 3.54 -10.12
N ILE A 69 0.49 2.88 -11.12
CA ILE A 69 0.73 1.43 -11.12
C ILE A 69 2.23 1.19 -10.94
N PHE A 70 2.59 0.48 -9.88
CA PHE A 70 3.96 0.10 -9.58
C PHE A 70 4.25 -1.31 -10.12
N VAL A 71 5.28 -1.42 -10.95
CA VAL A 71 5.72 -2.69 -11.55
C VAL A 71 7.14 -2.96 -11.07
N HIS A 72 7.33 -4.03 -10.30
CA HIS A 72 8.64 -4.37 -9.74
C HIS A 72 9.59 -4.96 -10.79
N GLY A 73 10.89 -4.96 -10.48
CA GLY A 73 11.92 -5.53 -11.34
C GLY A 73 11.98 -7.06 -11.28
N ASN A 74 12.89 -7.66 -12.05
CA ASN A 74 13.16 -9.08 -11.90
C ASN A 74 13.55 -9.36 -10.45
N ALA A 75 13.02 -10.45 -9.93
CA ALA A 75 13.38 -10.89 -8.62
C ALA A 75 12.99 -9.86 -7.52
N ASP A 76 11.73 -9.41 -7.51
CA ASP A 76 11.17 -8.58 -6.42
C ASP A 76 9.67 -8.89 -6.25
N ALA A 77 8.97 -8.15 -5.40
CA ALA A 77 7.53 -8.29 -5.17
C ALA A 77 6.82 -6.94 -5.14
N ALA A 78 5.48 -6.94 -5.12
CA ALA A 78 4.69 -5.72 -5.03
C ALA A 78 5.04 -4.88 -3.78
N LEU A 79 5.01 -5.53 -2.61
CA LEU A 79 5.42 -4.95 -1.34
C LEU A 79 6.63 -5.69 -0.77
N TYR A 80 7.22 -5.10 0.26
CA TYR A 80 8.31 -5.67 1.03
C TYR A 80 7.97 -7.10 1.51
N THR A 81 8.76 -8.09 1.11
CA THR A 81 8.68 -9.47 1.62
C THR A 81 9.94 -9.86 2.38
N GLN A 82 11.14 -9.51 1.90
CA GLN A 82 12.41 -9.84 2.57
C GLN A 82 13.57 -8.89 2.20
N THR A 83 14.56 -8.75 3.09
CA THR A 83 15.82 -8.03 2.80
C THR A 83 16.95 -9.03 2.48
N PRO A 84 17.95 -8.63 1.67
CA PRO A 84 18.06 -7.38 0.89
C PRO A 84 17.39 -7.46 -0.49
N ILE A 85 16.62 -8.51 -0.72
CA ILE A 85 16.26 -9.02 -2.04
C ILE A 85 14.94 -8.45 -2.58
N ALA A 86 13.87 -8.52 -1.78
CA ALA A 86 12.52 -8.22 -2.24
C ALA A 86 11.92 -7.13 -1.34
N THR A 87 12.38 -5.91 -1.59
CA THR A 87 11.96 -4.72 -0.85
C THR A 87 10.64 -4.15 -1.38
N GLY A 88 10.29 -4.47 -2.63
CA GLY A 88 9.12 -3.99 -3.35
C GLY A 88 8.96 -2.48 -3.36
N TRP A 89 7.72 -2.04 -3.53
CA TRP A 89 7.38 -0.62 -3.63
C TRP A 89 6.87 0.00 -2.33
N SER A 90 7.00 -0.68 -1.19
CA SER A 90 6.42 -0.22 0.09
C SER A 90 6.86 1.20 0.48
N ARG A 91 8.12 1.59 0.21
CA ARG A 91 8.59 2.95 0.54
C ARG A 91 8.05 4.01 -0.43
N SER A 92 7.97 3.69 -1.72
CA SER A 92 7.41 4.60 -2.73
C SER A 92 5.92 4.80 -2.50
N ILE A 93 5.16 3.71 -2.32
CA ILE A 93 3.74 3.77 -1.96
C ILE A 93 3.54 4.62 -0.70
N GLN A 94 4.36 4.39 0.34
CA GLN A 94 4.31 5.20 1.55
C GLN A 94 4.54 6.68 1.28
N TYR A 95 5.48 7.04 0.42
CA TYR A 95 5.71 8.44 0.03
C TYR A 95 4.49 9.05 -0.66
N PHE A 96 3.84 8.34 -1.59
CA PHE A 96 2.62 8.82 -2.24
C PHE A 96 1.49 9.03 -1.23
N LEU A 97 1.31 8.11 -0.27
CA LEU A 97 0.33 8.28 0.81
C LEU A 97 0.62 9.52 1.67
N GLU A 98 1.90 9.86 1.89
CA GLU A 98 2.29 11.11 2.55
C GLU A 98 1.99 12.36 1.71
N GLN A 99 1.86 12.22 0.39
CA GLN A 99 1.46 13.29 -0.54
C GLN A 99 -0.06 13.34 -0.76
N ASN A 100 -0.85 12.79 0.16
CA ASN A 100 -2.32 12.73 0.11
C ASN A 100 -2.91 11.86 -1.01
N TYR A 101 -2.13 10.94 -1.58
CA TYR A 101 -2.72 9.85 -2.35
C TYR A 101 -3.44 8.89 -1.41
N THR A 102 -4.40 8.16 -1.95
CA THR A 102 -5.12 7.09 -1.27
C THR A 102 -4.79 5.74 -1.88
N SER A 103 -5.15 4.63 -1.22
CA SER A 103 -5.02 3.31 -1.83
C SER A 103 -5.86 3.18 -3.11
N ALA A 104 -6.92 3.99 -3.25
CA ALA A 104 -7.73 4.05 -4.45
C ALA A 104 -6.99 4.56 -5.69
N GLU A 105 -5.80 5.13 -5.52
CA GLU A 105 -5.00 5.76 -6.57
C GLU A 105 -3.64 5.07 -6.75
N LEU A 106 -3.34 4.04 -5.97
CA LEU A 106 -2.02 3.38 -5.93
C LEU A 106 -2.19 1.87 -6.06
N TYR A 107 -1.59 1.26 -7.06
CA TYR A 107 -1.79 -0.15 -7.40
C TYR A 107 -0.46 -0.89 -7.60
N ALA A 108 -0.35 -2.08 -7.03
CA ALA A 108 0.79 -2.96 -7.26
C ALA A 108 0.33 -4.43 -7.25
N THR A 109 0.88 -5.24 -8.13
CA THR A 109 0.76 -6.70 -8.10
C THR A 109 2.12 -7.32 -8.36
N THR A 110 2.37 -8.49 -7.78
CA THR A 110 3.56 -9.26 -8.05
C THR A 110 3.35 -10.00 -9.37
N TRP A 111 4.25 -9.84 -10.33
CA TRP A 111 4.19 -10.53 -11.61
C TRP A 111 5.25 -11.65 -11.67
N GLY A 112 4.93 -12.73 -12.36
CA GLY A 112 5.77 -13.93 -12.45
C GLY A 112 5.94 -14.65 -11.12
N ASP A 113 6.92 -15.56 -11.10
CA ASP A 113 7.31 -16.27 -9.88
C ASP A 113 8.10 -15.30 -9.00
N ALA A 114 7.52 -14.87 -7.88
CA ALA A 114 8.31 -14.25 -6.83
C ALA A 114 9.22 -15.33 -6.26
N TRP A 115 10.49 -15.29 -6.63
CA TRP A 115 11.61 -16.12 -6.17
C TRP A 115 11.87 -16.15 -4.64
N ALA A 116 10.88 -15.85 -3.80
CA ALA A 116 11.05 -15.75 -2.36
C ALA A 116 9.76 -16.02 -1.55
N VAL A 117 8.95 -17.00 -1.95
CA VAL A 117 7.95 -17.61 -1.05
C VAL A 117 8.08 -19.13 -1.02
#